data_AF-A0ABD4VBK6-F1
#
_entry.id   AF-A0ABD4VBK6-F1
#
_cell.length_a   1.000
_cell.length_b   1.000
_cell.length_c   1.000
_cell.angle_alpha   90.00
_cell.angle_beta   90.00
_cell.angle_gamma   90.00
#
_symmetry.space_group_name_H-M   'P 1'
#
loop_
_entity.id
_entity.type
_entity.pdbx_description
1 polymer ?
#
loop_
_entity_poly.entity_id
_entity_poly.type
_entity_poly.pdbx_seq_one_letter_code
_entity_poly.pdbx_strand_id
1 'polypeptide(L)'
;MPRTNRSATPFRAGRMRVVAAAALAGAAAATVLTGCAGFGYQENICGNGEYPALSVGGTGSACFSDKEEPSDGYARYPAGKVPQQVDDKWDVYWRTHTLDKDGKVIAAPDEN
;
A
#
# COMPACT_ATOMS: atom_id res chain seq x y z
N MET A 1 -28.17 81.09 26.51
CA MET A 1 -27.09 80.49 27.33
C MET A 1 -26.21 79.64 26.41
N PRO A 2 -24.90 79.54 26.71
CA PRO A 2 -23.80 79.51 25.74
C PRO A 2 -23.51 78.06 25.28
N ARG A 3 -22.53 77.69 24.44
CA ARG A 3 -21.11 78.06 24.41
C ARG A 3 -20.46 77.30 23.22
N THR A 4 -19.58 78.02 22.51
CA THR A 4 -18.25 77.56 22.06
C THR A 4 -18.09 76.60 20.86
N ASN A 5 -17.46 77.17 19.83
CA ASN A 5 -16.51 76.55 18.90
C ASN A 5 -15.72 75.36 19.46
N ARG A 6 -15.43 74.38 18.62
CA ARG A 6 -14.08 73.82 18.57
C ARG A 6 -13.68 73.43 17.14
N SER A 7 -12.69 74.14 16.64
CA SER A 7 -11.96 73.85 15.40
C SER A 7 -10.96 72.71 15.61
N ALA A 8 -10.74 71.95 14.51
CA ALA A 8 -9.50 71.32 14.04
C ALA A 8 -8.80 70.31 14.99
N THR A 9 -8.19 69.19 14.59
CA THR A 9 -7.65 68.56 13.36
C THR A 9 -7.16 67.16 13.85
N PRO A 10 -6.44 66.31 13.10
CA PRO A 10 -6.41 66.03 11.67
C PRO A 10 -6.71 64.54 11.37
N PHE A 11 -6.81 64.22 10.08
CA PHE A 11 -6.59 62.88 9.54
C PHE A 11 -5.31 62.27 10.13
N ARG A 12 -5.45 61.22 10.94
CA ARG A 12 -4.37 60.25 11.17
C ARG A 12 -4.57 59.07 10.22
N ALA A 13 -3.87 59.22 9.10
CA ALA A 13 -3.58 58.18 8.15
C ALA A 13 -3.02 56.91 8.83
N GLY A 14 -3.37 55.76 8.24
CA GLY A 14 -2.38 54.70 8.05
C GLY A 14 -2.09 53.78 9.22
N ARG A 15 -3.11 53.23 9.90
CA ARG A 15 -2.94 52.02 10.74
C ARG A 15 -4.09 51.00 10.68
N MET A 16 -4.98 51.08 9.70
CA MET A 16 -6.08 50.11 9.50
C MET A 16 -6.04 49.46 8.11
N ARG A 17 -4.85 49.05 7.65
CA ARG A 17 -4.70 48.22 6.44
C ARG A 17 -3.93 46.92 6.69
N VAL A 18 -3.93 46.42 7.92
CA VAL A 18 -3.20 45.19 8.25
C VAL A 18 -4.00 44.32 9.23
N VAL A 19 -5.33 44.25 9.13
CA VAL A 19 -6.10 43.24 9.88
C VAL A 19 -7.42 42.93 9.15
N ALA A 20 -7.37 42.50 7.89
CA ALA A 20 -8.57 41.97 7.20
C ALA A 20 -8.20 41.06 6.02
N ALA A 21 -7.12 40.28 6.14
CA ALA A 21 -6.73 39.28 5.16
C ALA A 21 -6.07 38.09 5.86
N ALA A 22 -6.77 37.48 6.80
CA ALA A 22 -6.30 36.26 7.47
C ALA A 22 -7.47 35.52 8.13
N ALA A 23 -8.44 35.05 7.34
CA ALA A 23 -9.44 34.11 7.83
C ALA A 23 -10.11 33.41 6.65
N LEU A 24 -9.45 32.43 6.02
CA LEU A 24 -10.08 31.40 5.17
C LEU A 24 -9.15 30.24 4.76
N ALA A 25 -7.99 30.06 5.42
CA ALA A 25 -7.09 28.94 5.14
C ALA A 25 -6.99 28.05 6.38
N GLY A 26 -7.87 27.06 6.52
CA GLY A 26 -7.84 26.22 7.72
C GLY A 26 -8.80 25.03 7.78
N ALA A 27 -9.18 24.42 6.66
CA ALA A 27 -10.05 23.24 6.70
C ALA A 27 -9.70 22.13 5.67
N ALA A 28 -8.57 22.22 4.97
CA ALA A 28 -8.20 21.23 3.93
C ALA A 28 -6.98 20.36 4.28
N ALA A 29 -6.46 20.42 5.51
CA ALA A 29 -5.23 19.69 5.88
C ALA A 29 -5.48 18.33 6.56
N ALA A 30 -6.73 17.96 6.89
CA ALA A 30 -7.00 16.77 7.68
C ALA A 30 -7.21 15.47 6.87
N THR A 31 -7.38 15.53 5.54
CA THR A 31 -7.63 14.34 4.72
C THR A 31 -6.35 13.69 4.17
N VAL A 32 -5.22 14.39 4.14
CA VAL A 32 -3.97 13.90 3.54
C VAL A 32 -3.24 12.88 4.43
N LEU A 33 -3.62 12.74 5.70
CA LEU A 33 -3.04 11.78 6.64
C LEU A 33 -3.70 10.39 6.58
N THR A 34 -4.73 10.20 5.76
CA THR A 34 -5.18 8.86 5.35
C THR A 34 -4.28 8.34 4.22
N GLY A 35 -2.97 8.37 4.45
CA GLY A 35 -1.98 7.89 3.49
C GLY A 35 -2.26 6.43 3.15
N CYS A 36 -2.68 6.17 1.90
CA CYS A 36 -2.78 4.90 1.19
C CYS A 36 -3.41 3.67 1.89
N ALA A 37 -3.85 3.74 3.14
CA ALA A 37 -4.40 2.60 3.89
C ALA A 37 -5.76 2.12 3.37
N GLY A 38 -6.39 2.87 2.45
CA GLY A 38 -7.64 2.52 1.78
C GLY A 38 -7.48 2.10 0.32
N PHE A 39 -6.29 2.17 -0.26
CA PHE A 39 -6.01 1.61 -1.59
C PHE A 39 -5.43 0.22 -1.38
N GLY A 40 -6.25 -0.82 -1.54
CA GLY A 40 -5.76 -2.20 -1.53
C GLY A 40 -4.78 -2.37 -2.69
N TYR A 41 -3.49 -2.29 -2.39
CA TYR A 41 -2.43 -2.66 -3.34
C TYR A 41 -2.38 -4.18 -3.38
N GLN A 42 -2.75 -4.74 -4.52
CA GLN A 42 -2.62 -6.16 -4.78
C GLN A 42 -1.37 -6.35 -5.65
N GLU A 43 -0.37 -6.99 -5.07
CA GLU A 43 0.93 -7.22 -5.70
C GLU A 43 0.95 -8.62 -6.32
N ASN A 44 1.45 -8.76 -7.56
CA ASN A 44 1.64 -10.08 -8.17
C ASN A 44 2.81 -10.80 -7.51
N ILE A 45 2.73 -12.14 -7.40
CA ILE A 45 3.82 -12.96 -6.83
C ILE A 45 5.08 -12.90 -7.70
N CYS A 46 4.90 -12.93 -9.02
CA CYS A 46 5.99 -12.86 -10.00
C CYS A 46 5.73 -11.75 -11.02
N GLY A 47 6.79 -11.38 -11.76
CA GLY A 47 6.70 -10.40 -12.83
C GLY A 47 5.92 -10.93 -14.05
N ASN A 48 5.71 -10.04 -15.02
CA ASN A 48 5.09 -10.43 -16.29
C ASN A 48 6.01 -11.38 -17.07
N GLY A 49 5.48 -12.52 -17.53
CA GLY A 49 6.25 -13.53 -18.27
C GLY A 49 7.04 -14.51 -17.39
N GLU A 50 6.76 -14.49 -16.09
CA GLU A 50 7.27 -15.41 -15.09
C GLU A 50 6.11 -16.15 -14.42
N TYR A 51 6.39 -17.35 -13.91
CA TYR A 51 5.48 -18.11 -13.09
C TYR A 51 6.14 -18.51 -11.76
N PRO A 52 5.37 -18.64 -10.68
CA PRO A 52 5.88 -19.13 -9.42
C PRO A 52 6.00 -20.66 -9.46
N ALA A 53 7.10 -21.19 -8.93
CA ALA A 53 7.28 -22.60 -8.64
C ALA A 53 7.55 -22.81 -7.14
N LEU A 54 7.00 -23.89 -6.60
CA LEU A 54 7.05 -24.23 -5.18
C LEU A 54 8.30 -25.06 -4.88
N SER A 55 8.98 -24.75 -3.78
CA SER A 55 10.05 -25.60 -3.24
C SER A 55 9.48 -26.93 -2.77
N VAL A 56 10.02 -28.04 -3.27
CA VAL A 56 9.58 -29.38 -2.89
C VAL A 56 9.98 -29.64 -1.43
N GLY A 57 9.00 -29.98 -0.59
CA GLY A 57 9.18 -30.20 0.85
C GLY A 57 9.23 -28.93 1.70
N GLY A 58 9.04 -27.74 1.11
CA GLY A 58 8.98 -26.46 1.82
C GLY A 58 7.85 -25.56 1.36
N THR A 59 7.61 -24.46 2.07
CA THR A 59 6.55 -23.48 1.75
C THR A 59 7.02 -22.36 0.82
N GLY A 60 8.34 -22.22 0.65
CA GLY A 60 8.94 -21.18 -0.19
C GLY A 60 8.68 -21.38 -1.68
N SER A 61 8.70 -20.27 -2.43
CA SER A 61 8.53 -20.26 -3.88
C SER A 61 9.55 -19.35 -4.56
N ALA A 62 9.82 -19.62 -5.83
CA ALA A 62 10.67 -18.77 -6.68
C ALA A 62 10.00 -18.53 -8.04
N CYS A 63 10.36 -17.42 -8.69
CA CYS A 63 9.86 -17.07 -10.02
C CYS A 63 10.81 -17.59 -11.10
N PHE A 64 10.23 -18.23 -12.11
CA PHE A 64 10.93 -18.75 -13.29
C PHE A 64 10.29 -18.20 -14.55
N SER A 65 11.04 -18.07 -15.64
CA SER A 65 10.46 -17.63 -16.91
C SER A 65 9.48 -18.66 -17.47
N ASP A 66 8.36 -18.23 -18.06
CA ASP A 66 7.38 -19.13 -18.71
C ASP A 66 7.97 -20.05 -19.79
N LYS A 67 9.19 -19.75 -20.26
CA LYS A 67 9.90 -20.48 -21.30
C LYS A 67 10.86 -21.55 -20.76
N GLU A 68 11.06 -21.61 -19.45
CA GLU A 68 11.97 -22.57 -18.82
C GLU A 68 11.24 -23.48 -17.82
N GLU A 69 11.82 -24.65 -17.57
CA GLU A 69 11.42 -25.51 -16.46
C GLU A 69 12.05 -25.03 -15.16
N PRO A 70 11.39 -25.24 -14.01
CA PRO A 70 11.95 -24.80 -12.74
C PRO A 70 13.22 -25.60 -12.43
N SER A 71 14.16 -25.00 -11.69
CA SER A 71 15.39 -25.68 -11.31
C SER A 71 15.13 -26.83 -10.35
N ASP A 72 16.10 -27.74 -10.23
CA ASP A 72 16.03 -28.87 -9.29
C ASP A 72 15.65 -28.41 -7.87
N GLY A 73 14.77 -29.17 -7.23
CA GLY A 73 14.21 -28.83 -5.91
C GLY A 73 12.96 -27.95 -5.96
N TYR A 74 12.55 -27.47 -7.14
CA TYR A 74 11.27 -26.76 -7.34
C TYR A 74 10.33 -27.57 -8.22
N ALA A 75 9.04 -27.40 -8.00
CA ALA A 75 7.98 -28.02 -8.78
C ALA A 75 6.91 -26.99 -9.16
N ARG A 76 6.30 -27.18 -10.33
CA ARG A 76 5.12 -26.39 -10.72
C ARG A 76 3.96 -26.70 -9.78
N TYR A 77 3.21 -25.67 -9.43
CA TYR A 77 1.97 -25.82 -8.67
C TYR A 77 0.96 -26.70 -9.42
N PRO A 78 0.14 -27.48 -8.72
CA PRO A 78 -0.98 -28.18 -9.32
C PRO A 78 -1.91 -27.22 -10.09
N ALA A 79 -2.48 -27.70 -11.19
CA ALA A 79 -3.39 -26.89 -12.00
C ALA A 79 -4.55 -26.31 -11.17
N GLY A 80 -4.78 -25.01 -11.32
CA GLY A 80 -5.80 -24.28 -10.56
C GLY A 80 -5.45 -24.00 -9.10
N LYS A 81 -4.23 -24.34 -8.65
CA LYS A 81 -3.70 -24.06 -7.30
C LYS A 81 -2.46 -23.15 -7.31
N VAL A 82 -2.31 -22.35 -8.36
CA VAL A 82 -1.17 -21.47 -8.57
C VAL A 82 -1.46 -20.13 -7.88
N PRO A 83 -0.60 -19.65 -6.96
CA PRO A 83 -0.71 -18.29 -6.44
C PRO A 83 -0.42 -17.29 -7.56
N GLN A 84 -1.17 -16.21 -7.59
CA GLN A 84 -1.06 -15.14 -8.59
C GLN A 84 -0.69 -13.82 -7.90
N GLN A 85 -1.28 -13.55 -6.74
CA GLN A 85 -1.10 -12.31 -6.00
C GLN A 85 -0.79 -12.60 -4.54
N VAL A 86 -0.03 -11.70 -3.92
CA VAL A 86 0.29 -11.73 -2.50
C VAL A 86 -1.02 -11.76 -1.70
N ASP A 87 -1.08 -12.64 -0.70
CA ASP A 87 -2.26 -12.89 0.14
C ASP A 87 -3.49 -13.41 -0.60
N ASP A 88 -3.36 -13.88 -1.84
CA ASP A 88 -4.46 -14.60 -2.48
C ASP A 88 -4.73 -15.96 -1.82
N LYS A 89 -5.84 -16.58 -2.21
CA LYS A 89 -6.27 -17.87 -1.66
C LYS A 89 -5.17 -18.93 -1.70
N TRP A 90 -4.39 -18.98 -2.78
CA TRP A 90 -3.37 -19.99 -2.97
C TRP A 90 -2.07 -19.62 -2.27
N ASP A 91 -1.68 -18.35 -2.28
CA ASP A 91 -0.54 -17.85 -1.52
C ASP A 91 -0.71 -18.20 -0.02
N VAL A 92 -1.88 -17.90 0.54
CA VAL A 92 -2.20 -18.25 1.94
C VAL A 92 -2.23 -19.77 2.17
N TYR A 93 -2.77 -20.55 1.23
CA TYR A 93 -2.85 -22.00 1.37
C TYR A 93 -1.46 -22.65 1.47
N TRP A 94 -0.52 -22.20 0.63
CA TRP A 94 0.83 -22.76 0.56
C TRP A 94 1.75 -22.34 1.72
N ARG A 95 1.31 -21.42 2.60
CA ARG A 95 2.03 -21.10 3.85
C ARG A 95 2.09 -22.27 4.84
N THR A 96 1.22 -23.27 4.67
CA THR A 96 1.11 -24.44 5.57
C THR A 96 1.13 -25.77 4.83
N HIS A 97 1.28 -25.73 3.50
CA HIS A 97 1.25 -26.92 2.65
C HIS A 97 2.46 -26.90 1.73
N THR A 98 2.86 -28.07 1.27
CA THR A 98 3.91 -28.23 0.27
C THR A 98 3.64 -29.44 -0.62
N LEU A 99 4.50 -29.69 -1.59
CA LEU A 99 4.55 -30.91 -2.38
C LEU A 99 5.65 -31.83 -1.84
N ASP A 100 5.37 -33.12 -1.72
CA ASP A 100 6.43 -34.12 -1.53
C ASP A 100 7.17 -34.40 -2.85
N LYS A 101 8.21 -35.24 -2.76
CA LYS A 101 9.02 -35.68 -3.90
C LYS A 101 8.22 -36.34 -5.04
N ASP A 102 7.02 -36.83 -4.75
CA ASP A 102 6.14 -37.51 -5.70
C ASP A 102 5.07 -36.54 -6.26
N GLY A 103 5.12 -35.25 -5.89
CA GLY A 103 4.18 -34.21 -6.32
C GLY A 103 2.84 -34.26 -5.59
N LYS A 104 2.76 -34.95 -4.44
CA LYS A 104 1.55 -34.99 -3.62
C LYS A 104 1.55 -33.85 -2.62
N VAL A 105 0.40 -33.21 -2.47
CA VAL A 105 0.21 -32.15 -1.46
C VAL A 105 0.23 -32.74 -0.05
N ILE A 106 1.12 -32.23 0.79
CA ILE A 106 1.28 -32.58 2.20
C ILE A 106 1.27 -31.32 3.06
N ALA A 107 1.13 -31.47 4.38
CA ALA A 107 1.39 -30.37 5.30
C ALA A 107 2.89 -30.01 5.25
N ALA A 108 3.19 -28.72 5.32
CA ALA A 108 4.58 -28.28 5.44
C ALA A 108 5.16 -28.78 6.78
N PRO A 109 6.43 -29.18 6.81
CA PRO A 109 7.10 -29.50 8.07
C PRO A 109 7.14 -28.25 8.95
N ASP A 110 6.85 -28.42 10.25
CA ASP A 110 7.01 -27.34 11.22
C ASP A 110 8.50 -26.94 11.27
N GLU A 111 8.79 -25.65 11.11
CA GLU A 111 10.13 -25.12 11.31
C GLU A 111 10.44 -25.12 12.82
N ASN A 112 11.07 -26.20 13.30
CA ASN A 112 11.40 -26.41 14.72
C ASN A 112 12.92 -26.37 14.94
#